data_AF-A0A445CRW3-F1
#
_entry.id   AF-A0A445CRW3-F1
#
_cell.length_a   1.000
_cell.length_b   1.000
_cell.length_c   1.000
_cell.angle_alpha   90.00
_cell.angle_beta   90.00
_cell.angle_gamma   90.00
#
_symmetry.space_group_name_H-M   'P 1'
#
loop_
_entity.id
_entity.type
_entity.pdbx_description
1 polymer ?
#
loop_
_entity_poly.entity_id
_entity_poly.type
_entity_poly.pdbx_seq_one_letter_code
_entity_poly.pdbx_strand_id
1 'polypeptide(L)' 'MFVKLVSAVRTGFFYVKRKPRQFTEKLEFRKYDPRVNRHVLFTEAKMK' A
#
# COMPACT_ATOMS: atom_id res chain seq x y z
N MET A 1 -8.59 -6.29 9.37
CA MET A 1 -7.15 -6.59 9.46
C MET A 1 -6.39 -5.34 9.06
N PHE A 2 -5.33 -4.95 9.77
CA PHE A 2 -4.48 -3.85 9.31
C PHE A 2 -3.49 -4.39 8.30
N VAL A 3 -3.31 -3.66 7.21
CA VAL A 3 -2.37 -3.99 6.15
C VAL A 3 -1.54 -2.76 5.82
N LYS A 4 -0.31 -2.99 5.36
CA LYS A 4 0.55 -1.94 4.83
C LYS A 4 0.39 -1.92 3.32
N LEU A 5 0.22 -0.74 2.75
CA LEU A 5 0.33 -0.51 1.32
C LEU A 5 1.73 0.03 1.08
N VAL A 6 2.59 -0.76 0.44
CA VAL A 6 4.01 -0.45 0.22
C VAL A 6 4.19 0.14 -1.16
N SER A 7 4.94 1.23 -1.27
CA SER A 7 5.28 1.85 -2.55
C SER A 7 6.12 0.90 -3.41
N ALA A 8 5.71 0.67 -4.65
CA ALA A 8 6.43 -0.19 -5.60
C ALA A 8 7.83 0.36 -5.95
N VAL A 9 8.05 1.67 -5.76
CA VAL A 9 9.31 2.35 -6.09
C VAL A 9 10.36 2.19 -4.97
N ARG A 10 10.10 1.32 -3.98
CA ARG A 10 11.03 0.96 -2.88
C ARG A 10 11.58 2.17 -2.11
N THR A 11 10.79 3.23 -2.03
CA THR A 11 11.13 4.46 -1.31
C THR A 11 11.10 4.26 0.20
N GLY A 12 10.55 3.14 0.69
CA GLY A 12 10.32 2.88 2.12
C GLY A 12 9.05 3.55 2.66
N PHE A 13 8.32 4.30 1.83
CA PHE A 13 7.04 4.90 2.21
C PHE A 13 5.90 3.88 2.12
N PHE A 14 5.02 3.86 3.12
CA PHE A 14 3.86 2.99 3.16
C PHE A 14 2.67 3.67 3.83
N TYR A 15 1.47 3.29 3.40
CA TYR A 15 0.23 3.64 4.09
C TYR A 15 -0.23 2.49 4.97
N VAL A 16 -0.87 2.80 6.09
CA VAL A 16 -1.60 1.82 6.89
C VAL A 16 -3.08 1.94 6.56
N LYS A 17 -3.70 0.83 6.15
CA LYS A 17 -5.15 0.80 5.85
C LYS A 17 -5.80 -0.39 6.54
N ARG A 18 -7.05 -0.19 6.96
CA ARG A 18 -7.90 -1.30 7.42
C ARG A 18 -8.48 -2.03 6.22
N LYS A 19 -8.13 -3.31 6.05
CA LYS A 19 -8.72 -4.19 5.05
C LYS A 19 -9.96 -4.90 5.61
N PRO A 20 -11.12 -4.81 4.92
CA PRO A 20 -12.31 -5.60 5.25
C PRO A 20 -12.03 -7.10 5.00
N ARG A 21 -12.60 -7.97 5.83
CA ARG A 21 -12.36 -9.43 5.76
C ARG A 21 -12.93 -10.08 4.49
N GLN A 22 -13.85 -9.43 3.80
CA GLN A 22 -14.48 -9.93 2.57
C GLN A 22 -13.54 -9.90 1.36
N PHE A 23 -12.51 -9.04 1.36
CA PHE A 23 -11.55 -8.96 0.26
C PHE A 23 -10.43 -9.97 0.49
N THR A 24 -10.43 -11.06 -0.28
CA THR A 24 -9.42 -12.12 -0.20
C THR A 24 -8.17 -11.78 -1.01
N GLU A 25 -8.34 -11.07 -2.12
CA GLU A 25 -7.28 -10.72 -3.08
C GLU A 25 -6.39 -9.58 -2.56
N LYS A 26 -5.17 -9.49 -3.11
CA LYS A 26 -4.24 -8.40 -2.77
C LYS A 26 -4.75 -7.08 -3.33
N LEU A 27 -4.73 -6.05 -2.49
CA LEU A 27 -5.11 -4.71 -2.93
C LEU A 27 -3.94 -3.99 -3.60
N GLU A 28 -4.22 -3.39 -4.75
CA GLU A 28 -3.29 -2.55 -5.48
C GLU A 28 -3.94 -1.19 -5.74
N PHE A 29 -3.23 -0.11 -5.41
CA PHE A 29 -3.76 1.25 -5.57
C PHE A 29 -2.70 2.16 -6.17
N ARG A 30 -3.11 3.06 -7.08
CA ARG A 30 -2.28 4.23 -7.43
C ARG A 30 -2.48 5.31 -6.38
N LYS A 31 -1.41 5.67 -5.68
CA LYS A 31 -1.40 6.72 -4.64
C LYS A 31 -0.17 7.58 -4.79
N TYR A 32 -0.24 8.79 -4.23
CA TYR A 32 0.89 9.70 -4.19
C TYR A 32 1.98 9.17 -3.24
N ASP A 33 3.22 9.12 -3.72
CA ASP A 33 4.38 8.92 -2.88
C ASP A 33 5.12 10.26 -2.70
N PRO A 34 5.15 10.83 -1.48
CA PRO A 34 5.79 12.12 -1.24
C PRO A 34 7.31 12.08 -1.37
N ARG A 35 7.94 10.89 -1.41
CA ARG A 35 9.40 10.78 -1.61
C ARG A 35 9.79 10.93 -3.08
N VAL A 36 8.90 10.57 -4.01
CA VAL A 36 9.12 10.64 -5.47
C VAL A 36 8.33 11.79 -6.10
N ASN A 37 7.43 12.41 -5.34
CA ASN A 37 6.50 13.44 -5.77
C ASN A 37 5.62 13.02 -6.96
N ARG A 38 5.23 11.74 -7.01
CA ARG A 38 4.42 11.18 -8.11
C ARG A 38 3.43 10.16 -7.59
N HIS A 39 2.37 9.94 -8.38
CA HIS A 39 1.46 8.82 -8.16
C HIS A 39 2.08 7.53 -8.66
N VAL A 40 2.25 6.58 -7.74
CA VAL A 40 2.89 5.29 -8.00
C VAL A 40 1.96 4.18 -7.55
N LEU A 41 2.26 2.96 -8.00
CA LEU A 41 1.54 1.78 -7.55
C LEU A 41 1.96 1.43 -6.11
N PHE A 42 0.97 1.15 -5.27
CA PHE A 42 1.14 0.64 -3.93
C PHE A 42 0.52 -0.74 -3.83
N THR A 43 1.27 -1.69 -3.28
CA THR A 43 0.85 -3.09 -3.14
C THR A 43 0.66 -3.48 -1.68
N GLU A 44 -0.28 -4.36 -1.42
CA GLU A 44 -0.56 -4.86 -0.07
C GLU A 44 0.55 -5.77 0.46
N ALA A 45 1.03 -5.45 1.66
CA ALA A 45 1.89 -6.28 2.49
C ALA A 45 1.23 -6.54 3.86
N LYS A 46 1.43 -7.74 4.39
CA LYS A 46 0.95 -8.10 5.73
C LYS A 46 1.66 -7.25 6.78
N MET A 47 0.89 -6.74 7.73
CA MET A 47 1.41 -6.12 8.95
C MET A 47 1.65 -7.25 9.96
N LYS A 48 2.87 -7.34 10.50
CA LYS A 48 3.20 -8.27 11.58
C LYS A 48 2.68 -7.74 12.91
#